data_AF-A0A0F9B4H5-F1
#
_entry.id   AF-A0A0F9B4H5-F1
#
_cell.length_a   1.000
_cell.length_b   1.000
_cell.length_c   1.000
_cell.angle_alpha   90.00
_cell.angle_beta   90.00
_cell.angle_gamma   90.00
#
_symmetry.space_group_name_H-M   'P 1'
#
loop_
_entity.id
_entity.type
_entity.pdbx_description
1 polymer ?
#
loop_
_entity_poly.entity_id
_entity_poly.type
_entity_poly.pdbx_seq_one_letter_code
_entity_poly.pdbx_strand_id
1 'polypeptide(L)'
;MIKNEYQYKISKAKIPKFQKLIDELSNSKEDMDPRLIKAQIEAIKSQINDIEEEIFQYNDIKINKKVPIDDLISFKNIPVSLIKARIGLNLTQKEFAELLGIKEQQIQRWESTEYASVSVSRVYEIIKIILKSNDIIFENVIPLNKIFSKLSEIGLNKDFIINRFSTSKDIGEKGQEPKISNIDTLSNLGKVYNWQLKNILAGKPLKLVNLPQNVIFKLPKGRKQKEVHAYTIYAHYLALLID
;
A
#
# COMPACT_ATOMS: atom_id res chain seq x y z
N MET A 1 -7.05 -8.00 -13.54
CA MET A 1 -7.70 -7.00 -12.66
C MET A 1 -8.67 -6.17 -13.47
N ILE A 2 -9.93 -6.11 -13.03
CA ILE A 2 -10.99 -5.28 -13.62
C ILE A 2 -10.76 -3.81 -13.25
N LYS A 3 -10.68 -2.93 -14.26
CA LYS A 3 -10.36 -1.50 -14.11
C LYS A 3 -11.59 -0.59 -14.24
N ASN A 4 -12.66 -1.03 -14.89
CA ASN A 4 -13.84 -0.21 -15.13
C ASN A 4 -15.16 -1.03 -15.16
N GLU A 5 -16.29 -0.32 -15.15
CA GLU A 5 -17.61 -0.95 -15.15
C GLU A 5 -17.91 -1.75 -16.41
N TYR A 6 -17.32 -1.37 -17.55
CA TYR A 6 -17.47 -2.10 -18.80
C TYR A 6 -16.82 -3.49 -18.72
N GLN A 7 -15.56 -3.56 -18.25
CA GLN A 7 -14.85 -4.81 -18.00
C GLN A 7 -15.58 -5.66 -16.96
N TYR A 8 -16.11 -5.05 -15.89
CA TYR A 8 -16.93 -5.75 -14.90
C TYR A 8 -18.14 -6.45 -15.54
N LYS A 9 -18.91 -5.73 -16.37
CA LYS A 9 -20.08 -6.30 -17.06
C LYS A 9 -19.69 -7.44 -18.02
N ILE A 10 -18.60 -7.28 -18.76
CA ILE A 10 -18.09 -8.33 -19.66
C ILE A 10 -17.66 -9.57 -18.89
N SER A 11 -16.84 -9.40 -17.85
CA SER A 11 -16.35 -10.51 -17.02
C SER A 11 -17.50 -11.27 -16.38
N LYS A 12 -18.49 -10.56 -15.83
CA LYS A 12 -19.71 -11.19 -15.29
C LYS A 12 -20.52 -11.95 -16.35
N ALA A 13 -20.55 -11.46 -17.59
CA ALA A 13 -21.24 -12.14 -18.70
C ALA A 13 -20.47 -13.36 -19.26
N LYS A 14 -19.18 -13.52 -18.96
CA LYS A 14 -18.38 -14.69 -19.37
C LYS A 14 -18.64 -15.92 -18.49
N ILE A 15 -18.86 -15.74 -17.19
CA ILE A 15 -19.14 -16.82 -16.24
C ILE A 15 -20.25 -17.78 -16.73
N PRO A 16 -21.45 -17.31 -17.11
CA PRO A 16 -22.51 -18.22 -17.56
C PRO A 16 -22.18 -18.93 -18.89
N LYS A 17 -21.30 -18.36 -19.72
CA LYS A 17 -20.85 -19.03 -20.95
C LYS A 17 -19.89 -20.16 -20.63
N PHE A 18 -18.97 -19.96 -19.67
CA PHE A 18 -18.07 -21.01 -19.21
C PHE A 18 -18.81 -22.13 -18.46
N GLN A 19 -19.83 -21.80 -17.68
CA GLN A 19 -20.70 -22.79 -17.05
C GLN A 19 -21.41 -23.66 -18.10
N LYS A 20 -21.98 -23.06 -19.13
CA LYS A 20 -22.58 -23.81 -20.26
C LYS A 20 -21.57 -24.70 -20.98
N LEU A 21 -20.34 -24.23 -21.18
CA LEU A 21 -19.27 -25.04 -21.78
C LEU A 21 -18.92 -26.26 -20.91
N ILE A 22 -18.89 -26.11 -19.58
CA ILE A 22 -18.70 -27.25 -18.66
C ILE A 22 -19.87 -28.23 -18.76
N ASP A 23 -21.10 -27.73 -18.82
CA ASP A 23 -22.32 -28.55 -18.97
C ASP A 23 -22.32 -29.30 -20.30
N GLU A 24 -21.89 -28.68 -21.40
CA GLU A 24 -21.75 -29.31 -22.72
C GLU A 24 -20.66 -30.39 -22.71
N LEU A 25 -19.49 -30.11 -22.15
CA LEU A 25 -18.38 -31.06 -22.07
C LEU A 25 -18.71 -32.28 -21.20
N SER A 26 -19.42 -32.07 -20.09
CA SER A 26 -19.86 -33.13 -19.18
C SER A 26 -20.97 -34.03 -19.76
N ASN A 27 -21.82 -33.48 -20.64
CA ASN A 27 -22.90 -34.22 -21.30
C ASN A 27 -22.50 -34.78 -22.68
N SER A 28 -21.33 -34.40 -23.20
CA SER A 28 -20.83 -34.91 -24.48
C SER A 28 -20.56 -36.41 -24.39
N LYS A 29 -21.06 -37.15 -25.38
CA LYS A 29 -20.77 -38.59 -25.59
C LYS A 29 -19.69 -38.77 -26.65
N GLU A 30 -18.78 -37.82 -26.78
CA GLU A 30 -17.69 -37.92 -27.74
C GLU A 30 -16.67 -38.96 -27.30
N ASP A 31 -16.03 -39.61 -28.27
CA ASP A 31 -15.01 -40.67 -28.12
C ASP A 31 -13.66 -40.10 -27.62
N MET A 32 -13.72 -39.12 -26.72
CA MET A 32 -12.56 -38.47 -26.13
C MET A 32 -12.13 -39.17 -24.85
N ASP A 33 -10.81 -39.21 -24.61
CA ASP A 33 -10.25 -39.78 -23.38
C ASP A 33 -10.85 -39.07 -22.15
N PRO A 34 -11.45 -39.80 -21.18
CA PRO A 34 -12.01 -39.23 -19.96
C PRO A 34 -11.04 -38.32 -19.19
N ARG A 35 -9.72 -38.56 -19.29
CA ARG A 35 -8.70 -37.70 -18.68
C ARG A 35 -8.62 -36.32 -19.34
N LEU A 36 -8.80 -36.24 -20.66
CA LEU A 36 -8.79 -34.97 -21.40
C LEU A 36 -10.02 -34.12 -21.07
N ILE A 37 -11.21 -34.74 -21.01
CA ILE A 37 -12.45 -34.06 -20.63
C ILE A 37 -12.32 -33.48 -19.21
N LYS A 38 -11.79 -34.27 -18.27
CA LYS A 38 -11.54 -33.80 -16.90
C LYS A 38 -10.57 -32.63 -16.85
N ALA A 39 -9.46 -32.70 -17.58
CA ALA A 39 -8.47 -31.62 -17.64
C ALA A 39 -9.05 -30.33 -18.23
N GLN A 40 -9.89 -30.42 -19.27
CA GLN A 40 -10.56 -29.26 -19.85
C GLN A 40 -11.55 -28.61 -18.87
N ILE A 41 -12.35 -29.42 -18.17
CA ILE A 41 -13.28 -28.91 -17.15
C ILE A 41 -12.51 -28.21 -16.02
N GLU A 42 -11.41 -28.81 -15.54
CA GLU A 42 -10.57 -28.21 -14.51
C GLU A 42 -9.94 -26.88 -14.97
N ALA A 43 -9.47 -26.81 -16.22
CA ALA A 43 -8.95 -25.58 -16.80
C ALA A 43 -10.01 -24.47 -16.89
N ILE A 44 -11.23 -24.79 -17.32
CA ILE A 44 -12.34 -23.82 -17.39
C ILE A 44 -12.75 -23.38 -15.98
N LYS A 45 -12.81 -24.30 -15.01
CA LYS A 45 -13.08 -23.95 -13.60
C LYS A 45 -12.02 -23.02 -13.02
N SER A 46 -10.74 -23.23 -13.32
CA SER A 46 -9.67 -22.31 -12.91
C SER A 46 -9.91 -20.90 -13.48
N GLN A 47 -10.28 -20.80 -14.77
CA GLN A 47 -10.59 -19.49 -15.38
C GLN A 47 -11.81 -18.81 -14.75
N ILE A 48 -12.84 -19.58 -14.36
CA ILE A 48 -13.99 -19.04 -13.62
C ILE A 48 -13.53 -18.47 -12.28
N ASN A 49 -12.73 -19.22 -11.52
CA ASN A 49 -12.20 -18.77 -10.22
C ASN A 49 -11.40 -17.47 -10.38
N ASP A 50 -10.51 -17.38 -11.37
CA ASP A 50 -9.73 -16.16 -11.64
C ASP A 50 -10.65 -14.95 -11.89
N ILE A 51 -11.71 -15.13 -12.70
CA ILE A 51 -12.68 -14.07 -13.00
C ILE A 51 -13.49 -13.68 -11.75
N GLU A 52 -13.89 -14.64 -10.93
CA GLU A 52 -14.61 -14.41 -9.69
C GLU A 52 -13.75 -13.65 -8.67
N GLU A 53 -12.48 -14.00 -8.53
CA GLU A 53 -11.52 -13.26 -7.70
C GLU A 53 -11.36 -11.81 -8.16
N GLU A 54 -11.23 -11.58 -9.48
CA GLU A 54 -11.14 -10.22 -10.01
C GLU A 54 -12.42 -9.39 -9.76
N ILE A 55 -13.59 -10.03 -9.87
CA ILE A 55 -14.89 -9.42 -9.58
C ILE A 55 -15.00 -9.08 -8.09
N PHE A 56 -14.58 -10.00 -7.22
CA PHE A 56 -14.56 -9.79 -5.78
C PHE A 56 -13.67 -8.61 -5.41
N GLN A 57 -12.42 -8.58 -5.90
CA GLN A 57 -11.49 -7.48 -5.65
C GLN A 57 -12.05 -6.12 -6.12
N TYR A 58 -12.66 -6.07 -7.31
CA TYR A 58 -13.28 -4.84 -7.81
C TYR A 58 -14.41 -4.35 -6.90
N ASN A 59 -15.30 -5.25 -6.50
CA ASN A 59 -16.42 -4.92 -5.61
C ASN A 59 -15.96 -4.51 -4.22
N ASP A 60 -14.96 -5.20 -3.66
CA ASP A 60 -14.38 -4.90 -2.36
C ASP A 60 -13.81 -3.48 -2.34
N ILE A 61 -13.03 -3.10 -3.35
CA ILE A 61 -12.50 -1.73 -3.48
C ILE A 61 -13.63 -0.71 -3.63
N LYS A 62 -14.66 -1.01 -4.44
CA LYS A 62 -15.80 -0.11 -4.70
C LYS A 62 -16.64 0.14 -3.45
N ILE A 63 -16.85 -0.90 -2.63
CA ILE A 63 -17.71 -0.85 -1.43
C ILE A 63 -16.92 -0.33 -0.23
N ASN A 64 -15.76 -0.91 0.05
CA ASN A 64 -14.99 -0.61 1.25
C ASN A 64 -14.12 0.63 1.10
N LYS A 65 -13.93 1.15 -0.13
CA LYS A 65 -13.06 2.31 -0.44
C LYS A 65 -11.61 2.15 0.07
N LYS A 66 -11.17 0.91 0.27
CA LYS A 66 -9.87 0.58 0.84
C LYS A 66 -8.87 0.31 -0.28
N VAL A 67 -7.74 1.00 -0.22
CA VAL A 67 -6.56 0.69 -1.05
C VAL A 67 -5.48 0.13 -0.12
N PRO A 68 -4.97 -1.08 -0.38
CA PRO A 68 -3.93 -1.67 0.47
C PRO A 68 -2.63 -0.89 0.35
N ILE A 69 -1.98 -0.62 1.50
CA ILE A 69 -0.71 0.12 1.58
C ILE A 69 0.43 -0.55 0.83
N ASP A 70 0.44 -1.88 0.73
CA ASP A 70 1.51 -2.61 0.06
C ASP A 70 1.65 -2.18 -1.42
N ASP A 71 0.57 -1.66 -2.01
CA ASP A 71 0.59 -1.13 -3.37
C ASP A 71 1.16 0.30 -3.47
N LEU A 72 1.30 1.02 -2.35
CA LEU A 72 1.81 2.40 -2.28
C LEU A 72 3.29 2.49 -1.89
N ILE A 73 3.84 1.45 -1.26
CA ILE A 73 5.24 1.45 -0.79
C ILE A 73 6.20 1.04 -1.91
N SER A 74 5.70 0.36 -2.96
CA SER A 74 6.49 -0.01 -4.13
C SER A 74 6.19 0.91 -5.31
N PHE A 75 7.23 1.53 -5.89
CA PHE A 75 7.10 2.36 -7.08
C PHE A 75 6.43 1.62 -8.25
N LYS A 76 6.69 0.30 -8.37
CA LYS A 76 6.08 -0.56 -9.39
C LYS A 76 4.56 -0.68 -9.25
N ASN A 77 4.04 -0.57 -8.03
CA ASN A 77 2.63 -0.78 -7.73
C ASN A 77 1.83 0.53 -7.69
N ILE A 78 2.50 1.69 -7.77
CA ILE A 78 1.86 3.02 -7.80
C ILE A 78 0.79 3.08 -8.90
N PRO A 79 1.05 2.68 -10.16
CA PRO A 79 0.02 2.81 -11.19
C PRO A 79 -1.24 2.01 -10.92
N VAL A 80 -1.10 0.78 -10.42
CA VAL A 80 -2.22 -0.07 -10.03
C VAL A 80 -2.97 0.55 -8.85
N SER A 81 -2.26 1.09 -7.86
CA SER A 81 -2.85 1.82 -6.73
C SER A 81 -3.72 2.99 -7.17
N LEU A 82 -3.29 3.76 -8.17
CA LEU A 82 -4.03 4.92 -8.67
C LEU A 82 -5.37 4.49 -9.28
N ILE A 83 -5.37 3.38 -10.01
CA ILE A 83 -6.59 2.81 -10.58
C ILE A 83 -7.53 2.35 -9.45
N LYS A 84 -7.00 1.62 -8.45
CA LYS A 84 -7.77 1.18 -7.28
C LYS A 84 -8.35 2.37 -6.51
N ALA A 85 -7.56 3.41 -6.30
CA ALA A 85 -7.98 4.64 -5.64
C ALA A 85 -9.13 5.34 -6.38
N ARG A 86 -9.05 5.44 -7.72
CA ARG A 86 -10.16 5.96 -8.54
C ARG A 86 -11.42 5.13 -8.36
N ILE A 87 -11.32 3.80 -8.42
CA ILE A 87 -12.46 2.89 -8.24
C ILE A 87 -13.06 3.05 -6.84
N GLY A 88 -12.24 3.17 -5.80
CA GLY A 88 -12.69 3.41 -4.42
C GLY A 88 -13.38 4.76 -4.22
N LEU A 89 -13.03 5.77 -5.02
CA LEU A 89 -13.75 7.05 -5.06
C LEU A 89 -15.07 6.98 -5.87
N ASN A 90 -15.42 5.83 -6.46
CA ASN A 90 -16.54 5.66 -7.37
C ASN A 90 -16.51 6.61 -8.60
N LEU A 91 -15.33 7.11 -8.96
CA LEU A 91 -15.18 8.00 -10.11
C LEU A 91 -15.11 7.19 -11.41
N THR A 92 -15.94 7.54 -12.37
CA THR A 92 -15.82 7.05 -13.74
C THR A 92 -14.56 7.62 -14.40
N GLN A 93 -14.07 6.97 -15.46
CA GLN A 93 -12.93 7.49 -16.23
C GLN A 93 -13.21 8.87 -16.82
N LYS A 94 -14.47 9.16 -17.17
CA LYS A 94 -14.94 10.46 -17.64
C LYS A 94 -14.86 11.53 -16.56
N GLU A 95 -15.46 11.30 -15.40
CA GLU A 95 -15.41 12.25 -14.27
C GLU A 95 -13.97 12.48 -13.81
N PHE A 96 -13.15 11.44 -13.80
CA PHE A 96 -11.74 11.57 -13.45
C PHE A 96 -10.96 12.41 -14.47
N ALA A 97 -11.26 12.26 -15.75
CA ALA A 97 -10.67 13.08 -16.81
C ALA A 97 -11.11 14.55 -16.70
N GLU A 98 -12.38 14.82 -16.36
CA GLU A 98 -12.91 16.15 -16.11
C GLU A 98 -12.20 16.83 -14.92
N LEU A 99 -11.98 16.12 -13.81
CA LEU A 99 -11.23 16.62 -12.66
C LEU A 99 -9.78 16.98 -13.01
N LEU A 100 -9.17 16.22 -13.92
CA LEU A 100 -7.81 16.44 -14.42
C LEU A 100 -7.73 17.46 -15.57
N GLY A 101 -8.86 17.93 -16.10
CA GLY A 101 -8.91 18.83 -17.25
C GLY A 101 -8.40 18.21 -18.56
N ILE A 102 -8.54 16.89 -18.73
CA ILE A 102 -8.07 16.15 -19.91
C ILE A 102 -9.21 15.37 -20.58
N LYS A 103 -8.95 14.83 -21.78
CA LYS A 103 -9.93 14.01 -22.51
C LYS A 103 -10.02 12.60 -21.92
N GLU A 104 -11.22 12.04 -21.86
CA GLU A 104 -11.47 10.68 -21.37
C GLU A 104 -10.58 9.62 -22.04
N GLN A 105 -10.40 9.71 -23.37
CA GLN A 105 -9.55 8.78 -24.13
C GLN A 105 -8.10 8.73 -23.60
N GLN A 106 -7.61 9.82 -23.01
CA GLN A 106 -6.26 9.87 -22.45
C GLN A 106 -6.17 9.06 -21.15
N ILE A 107 -7.16 9.16 -20.26
CA ILE A 107 -7.27 8.32 -19.06
C ILE A 107 -7.40 6.85 -19.43
N GLN A 108 -8.24 6.53 -20.42
CA GLN A 108 -8.39 5.14 -20.89
C GLN A 108 -7.04 4.56 -21.36
N ARG A 109 -6.27 5.32 -22.16
CA ARG A 109 -4.93 4.92 -22.61
C ARG A 109 -3.96 4.75 -21.43
N TRP A 110 -3.93 5.69 -20.50
CA TRP A 110 -3.05 5.60 -19.33
C TRP A 110 -3.40 4.41 -18.44
N GLU A 111 -4.67 4.15 -18.14
CA GLU A 111 -5.05 2.99 -17.31
C GLU A 111 -4.82 1.65 -18.03
N SER A 112 -4.95 1.62 -19.36
CA SER A 112 -4.65 0.43 -20.16
C SER A 112 -3.17 0.05 -20.11
N THR A 113 -2.29 1.06 -20.06
CA THR A 113 -0.82 0.90 -19.99
C THR A 113 -0.28 0.97 -18.56
N GLU A 114 -1.17 1.01 -17.56
CA GLU A 114 -0.79 1.16 -16.15
C GLU A 114 0.17 2.34 -15.96
N TYR A 115 -0.18 3.47 -16.55
CA TYR A 115 0.56 4.74 -16.49
C TYR A 115 2.04 4.63 -16.89
N ALA A 116 2.48 3.57 -17.56
CA ALA A 116 3.89 3.31 -17.85
C ALA A 116 4.59 4.42 -18.65
N SER A 117 3.87 5.09 -19.54
CA SER A 117 4.38 6.18 -20.38
C SER A 117 4.03 7.58 -19.86
N VAL A 118 3.55 7.70 -18.63
CA VAL A 118 3.08 8.97 -18.05
C VAL A 118 4.22 9.65 -17.30
N SER A 119 4.39 10.95 -17.51
CA SER A 119 5.43 11.72 -16.82
C SER A 119 5.18 11.73 -15.31
N VAL A 120 6.25 11.72 -14.52
CA VAL A 120 6.17 11.75 -13.04
C VAL A 120 5.40 12.97 -12.55
N SER A 121 5.58 14.13 -13.21
CA SER A 121 4.82 15.35 -12.90
C SER A 121 3.31 15.15 -13.03
N ARG A 122 2.87 14.40 -14.06
CA ARG A 122 1.45 14.11 -14.28
C ARG A 122 0.92 13.08 -13.28
N VAL A 123 1.72 12.08 -12.92
CA VAL A 123 1.40 11.14 -11.84
C VAL A 123 1.20 11.89 -10.51
N TYR A 124 2.03 12.90 -10.23
CA TYR A 124 1.88 13.74 -9.05
C TYR A 124 0.56 14.54 -9.04
N GLU A 125 0.15 15.12 -10.19
CA GLU A 125 -1.15 15.80 -10.32
C GLU A 125 -2.33 14.86 -10.03
N ILE A 126 -2.27 13.64 -10.58
CA ILE A 126 -3.25 12.58 -10.37
C ILE A 126 -3.35 12.23 -8.88
N ILE A 127 -2.21 11.99 -8.22
CA ILE A 127 -2.15 11.72 -6.78
C ILE A 127 -2.76 12.87 -5.98
N LYS A 128 -2.44 14.12 -6.33
CA LYS A 128 -2.93 15.30 -5.62
C LYS A 128 -4.45 15.41 -5.65
N ILE A 129 -5.08 15.11 -6.79
CA ILE A 129 -6.55 15.12 -6.91
C ILE A 129 -7.15 14.01 -6.06
N ILE A 130 -6.61 12.80 -6.16
CA ILE A 130 -7.05 11.63 -5.38
C ILE A 130 -6.99 11.91 -3.87
N LEU A 131 -5.89 12.52 -3.40
CA LEU A 131 -5.71 12.84 -1.98
C LEU A 131 -6.61 13.98 -1.50
N LYS A 132 -6.97 14.94 -2.38
CA LYS A 132 -7.87 16.04 -2.03
C LYS A 132 -9.30 15.55 -1.75
N SER A 133 -9.69 14.40 -2.32
CA SER A 133 -11.04 13.87 -2.19
C SER A 133 -11.38 13.33 -0.79
N ASN A 134 -10.44 13.27 0.17
CA ASN A 134 -10.59 12.90 1.60
C ASN A 134 -11.35 11.59 1.95
N ASP A 135 -11.98 10.92 0.98
CA ASP A 135 -12.84 9.77 1.15
C ASP A 135 -12.11 8.43 1.04
N ILE A 136 -10.82 8.45 0.70
CA ILE A 136 -10.01 7.24 0.60
C ILE A 136 -9.40 6.94 1.96
N ILE A 137 -9.76 5.78 2.50
CA ILE A 137 -9.14 5.24 3.70
C ILE A 137 -8.06 4.27 3.24
N PHE A 138 -6.80 4.68 3.39
CA PHE A 138 -5.66 3.79 3.16
C PHE A 138 -5.62 2.72 4.25
N GLU A 139 -5.72 1.46 3.85
CA GLU A 139 -5.86 0.36 4.80
C GLU A 139 -4.57 0.10 5.56
N ASN A 140 -4.63 0.06 6.90
CA ASN A 140 -3.52 -0.09 7.84
C ASN A 140 -2.67 1.16 8.13
N VAL A 141 -3.05 2.36 7.68
CA VAL A 141 -2.32 3.59 8.05
C VAL A 141 -2.84 4.04 9.40
N ILE A 142 -2.00 3.96 10.42
CA ILE A 142 -2.35 4.55 11.71
C ILE A 142 -2.14 6.07 11.64
N PRO A 143 -3.08 6.89 12.17
CA PRO A 143 -2.85 8.33 12.33
C PRO A 143 -1.50 8.64 13.01
N LEU A 144 -0.85 9.73 12.59
CA LEU A 144 0.49 10.12 13.05
C LEU A 144 0.61 10.16 14.59
N ASN A 145 -0.42 10.64 15.28
CA ASN A 145 -0.47 10.70 16.75
C ASN A 145 -0.37 9.31 17.40
N LYS A 146 -1.01 8.31 16.79
CA LYS A 146 -0.95 6.92 17.27
C LYS A 146 0.37 6.25 16.91
N ILE A 147 1.06 6.69 15.85
CA ILE A 147 2.44 6.25 15.56
C ILE A 147 3.36 6.77 16.68
N PHE A 148 3.25 8.03 17.07
CA PHE A 148 4.05 8.58 18.18
C PHE A 148 3.73 7.94 19.53
N SER A 149 2.47 7.59 19.82
CA SER A 149 2.14 6.84 21.04
C SER A 149 2.72 5.43 21.03
N LYS A 150 2.68 4.74 19.89
CA LYS A 150 3.32 3.44 19.70
C LYS A 150 4.84 3.52 19.88
N LEU A 151 5.48 4.57 19.35
CA LEU A 151 6.92 4.78 19.53
C LEU A 151 7.27 5.11 20.99
N SER A 152 6.42 5.85 21.71
CA SER A 152 6.64 6.14 23.12
C SER A 152 6.46 4.90 24.03
N GLU A 153 5.57 3.97 23.68
CA GLU A 153 5.44 2.66 24.35
C GLU A 153 6.72 1.81 24.26
N ILE A 154 7.49 2.01 23.20
CA ILE A 154 8.77 1.34 22.94
C ILE A 154 9.93 2.07 23.63
N GLY A 155 9.69 3.29 24.12
CA GLY A 155 10.68 4.12 24.81
C GLY A 155 11.31 5.20 23.94
N LEU A 156 10.72 5.51 22.78
CA LEU A 156 11.13 6.61 21.91
C LEU A 156 10.17 7.80 22.07
N ASN A 157 10.66 8.84 22.76
CA ASN A 157 9.87 10.05 22.95
C ASN A 157 9.80 10.89 21.68
N LYS A 158 8.67 11.58 21.49
CA LYS A 158 8.41 12.44 20.33
C LYS A 158 9.51 13.49 20.13
N ASP A 159 9.92 14.17 21.19
CA ASP A 159 10.94 15.23 21.12
C ASP A 159 12.30 14.67 20.70
N PHE A 160 12.65 13.47 21.14
CA PHE A 160 13.88 12.79 20.74
C PHE A 160 13.85 12.44 19.26
N ILE A 161 12.74 11.87 18.78
CA ILE A 161 12.55 11.51 17.37
C ILE A 161 12.69 12.75 16.49
N ILE A 162 11.98 13.84 16.83
CA ILE A 162 11.98 15.07 16.04
C ILE A 162 13.39 15.68 16.00
N ASN A 163 14.08 15.77 17.13
CA ASN A 163 15.38 16.43 17.21
C ASN A 163 16.54 15.63 16.57
N ARG A 164 16.44 14.30 16.50
CA ARG A 164 17.55 13.43 16.08
C ARG A 164 17.39 12.75 14.73
N PHE A 165 16.16 12.54 14.28
CA PHE A 165 15.90 11.77 13.06
C PHE A 165 15.35 12.61 11.91
N SER A 166 14.88 13.83 12.19
CA SER A 166 14.40 14.74 11.15
C SER A 166 15.57 15.29 10.33
N THR A 167 15.54 15.06 9.02
CA THR A 167 16.54 15.56 8.05
C THR A 167 16.32 17.04 7.73
N SER A 168 15.07 17.50 7.73
CA SER A 168 14.73 18.88 7.46
C SER A 168 14.77 19.71 8.75
N LYS A 169 15.96 20.17 9.14
CA LYS A 169 16.07 21.60 9.51
C LYS A 169 16.18 22.40 8.20
N ASP A 170 15.24 22.20 7.27
CA ASP A 170 15.13 23.10 6.14
C ASP A 170 14.81 24.44 6.75
N ILE A 171 15.81 25.32 6.69
CA ILE A 171 15.66 26.75 6.77
C ILE A 171 14.62 27.06 5.71
N GLY A 172 13.36 27.09 6.10
CA GLY A 172 12.29 27.55 5.23
C GLY A 172 12.72 28.89 4.70
N GLU A 173 12.75 29.04 3.37
CA GLU A 173 12.90 30.34 2.76
C GLU A 173 11.95 31.30 3.46
N LYS A 174 12.52 32.28 4.16
CA LYS A 174 11.86 33.41 4.85
C LYS A 174 10.45 33.11 5.38
N GLY A 175 10.39 32.56 6.59
CA GLY A 175 9.23 32.75 7.48
C GLY A 175 8.09 31.73 7.39
N GLN A 176 8.31 30.55 6.80
CA GLN A 176 7.37 29.43 6.94
C GLN A 176 7.94 28.38 7.90
N GLU A 177 7.09 27.89 8.81
CA GLU A 177 7.45 26.83 9.77
C GLU A 177 8.12 25.65 9.08
N PRO A 178 9.15 25.03 9.70
CA PRO A 178 9.85 23.89 9.11
C PRO A 178 8.84 22.77 8.84
N LYS A 179 8.60 22.49 7.55
CA LYS A 179 7.82 21.32 7.13
C LYS A 179 8.64 20.08 7.41
N ILE A 180 8.47 19.50 8.59
CA ILE A 180 9.04 18.18 8.92
C ILE A 180 8.51 17.19 7.88
N SER A 181 9.39 16.70 7.01
CA SER A 181 9.07 15.55 6.16
C SER A 181 8.96 14.32 7.07
N ASN A 182 7.75 14.03 7.53
CA ASN A 182 7.47 12.91 8.44
C ASN A 182 7.99 11.58 7.87
N ILE A 183 8.05 11.44 6.54
CA ILE A 183 8.53 10.25 5.86
C ILE A 183 10.04 10.05 6.08
N ASP A 184 10.83 11.12 6.02
CA ASP A 184 12.29 11.03 6.18
C ASP A 184 12.67 10.68 7.62
N THR A 185 11.97 11.27 8.59
CA THR A 185 12.12 10.93 10.01
C THR A 185 11.82 9.45 10.26
N LEU A 186 10.73 8.93 9.69
CA LEU A 186 10.36 7.51 9.82
C LEU A 186 11.32 6.58 9.05
N SER A 187 11.85 7.02 7.91
CA SER A 187 12.85 6.28 7.13
C SER A 187 14.17 6.14 7.90
N ASN A 188 14.64 7.23 8.51
CA ASN A 188 15.84 7.23 9.34
C ASN A 188 15.66 6.37 10.60
N LEU A 189 14.50 6.44 11.25
CA LEU A 189 14.16 5.51 12.35
C LEU A 189 14.22 4.06 11.87
N GLY A 190 13.69 3.78 10.68
CA GLY A 190 13.78 2.47 10.04
C GLY A 190 15.21 1.96 9.91
N LYS A 191 16.14 2.82 9.47
CA LYS A 191 17.56 2.46 9.34
C LYS A 191 18.20 2.14 10.69
N VAL A 192 17.99 2.97 11.71
CA VAL A 192 18.63 2.80 13.03
C VAL A 192 18.12 1.56 13.75
N TYR A 193 16.81 1.31 13.72
CA TYR A 193 16.18 0.22 14.47
C TYR A 193 15.96 -1.05 13.62
N ASN A 194 16.47 -1.07 12.39
CA ASN A 194 16.28 -2.13 11.40
C ASN A 194 14.79 -2.47 11.17
N TRP A 195 13.96 -1.44 11.06
CA TRP A 195 12.54 -1.57 10.77
C TRP A 195 12.24 -1.21 9.33
N GLN A 196 11.38 -2.00 8.69
CA GLN A 196 10.80 -1.63 7.41
C GLN A 196 9.75 -0.54 7.61
N LEU A 197 9.73 0.47 6.74
CA LEU A 197 8.79 1.59 6.82
C LEU A 197 7.32 1.12 6.92
N LYS A 198 6.97 0.07 6.17
CA LYS A 198 5.64 -0.58 6.23
C LYS A 198 5.25 -1.03 7.63
N ASN A 199 6.19 -1.54 8.43
CA ASN A 199 5.92 -2.06 9.78
C ASN A 199 5.72 -0.91 10.78
N ILE A 200 6.36 0.23 10.53
CA ILE A 200 6.20 1.44 11.34
C ILE A 200 4.82 2.04 11.10
N LEU A 201 4.45 2.17 9.83
CA LEU A 201 3.16 2.71 9.38
C LEU A 201 1.98 1.78 9.68
N ALA A 202 2.21 0.46 9.70
CA ALA A 202 1.20 -0.54 10.01
C ALA A 202 0.89 -0.62 11.51
N GLY A 203 -0.34 -1.05 11.83
CA GLY A 203 -0.85 -1.36 13.17
C GLY A 203 -0.07 -2.39 14.01
N LYS A 204 0.94 -3.05 13.45
CA LYS A 204 1.62 -4.19 14.09
C LYS A 204 2.62 -3.72 15.17
N PRO A 205 2.76 -4.42 16.31
CA PRO A 205 3.73 -4.06 17.35
C PRO A 205 5.16 -4.11 16.79
N LEU A 206 5.93 -3.03 17.00
CA LEU A 206 7.33 -2.98 16.61
C LEU A 206 8.17 -3.65 17.70
N LYS A 207 9.15 -4.46 17.30
CA LYS A 207 10.09 -5.11 18.21
C LYS A 207 11.44 -4.41 18.10
N LEU A 208 12.04 -4.08 19.24
CA LEU A 208 13.42 -3.60 19.29
C LEU A 208 14.36 -4.77 18.99
N VAL A 209 15.49 -4.47 18.37
CA VAL A 209 16.59 -5.43 18.22
C VAL A 209 17.06 -5.84 19.62
N ASN A 210 17.31 -7.13 19.82
CA ASN A 210 17.85 -7.61 21.08
C ASN A 210 19.29 -7.10 21.22
N LEU A 211 19.57 -6.41 22.33
CA LEU A 211 20.94 -6.07 22.69
C LEU A 211 21.71 -7.36 23.03
N PRO A 212 23.04 -7.40 22.81
CA PRO A 212 23.85 -8.52 23.27
C PRO A 212 23.65 -8.73 24.78
N GLN A 213 23.65 -9.99 25.22
CA GLN A 213 23.32 -10.39 26.61
C GLN A 213 24.20 -9.71 27.68
N ASN A 214 25.34 -9.16 27.29
CA ASN A 214 26.33 -8.53 28.16
C ASN A 214 26.01 -7.06 28.47
N VAL A 215 24.98 -6.47 27.86
CA VAL A 215 24.60 -5.07 28.05
C VAL A 215 23.52 -4.98 29.12
N ILE A 216 23.93 -4.87 30.39
CA ILE A 216 23.05 -4.73 31.54
C ILE A 216 23.26 -3.34 32.16
N PHE A 217 22.19 -2.54 32.22
CA PHE A 217 22.22 -1.22 32.83
C PHE A 217 21.64 -1.24 34.24
N LYS A 218 22.36 -0.68 35.21
CA LYS A 218 21.83 -0.41 36.55
C LYS A 218 20.93 0.84 36.48
N LEU A 219 19.63 0.66 36.69
CA LEU A 219 18.65 1.73 36.52
C LEU A 219 18.22 2.33 37.87
N PRO A 220 18.13 3.68 37.97
CA PRO A 220 17.52 4.34 39.12
C PRO A 220 16.04 4.01 39.25
N LYS A 221 15.51 4.07 40.48
CA LYS A 221 14.09 3.81 40.77
C LYS A 221 13.20 4.76 39.96
N GLY A 222 12.32 4.22 39.12
CA GLY A 222 11.38 4.98 38.30
C GLY A 222 11.78 5.19 36.82
N ARG A 223 12.99 4.79 36.40
CA ARG A 223 13.39 4.85 34.98
C ARG A 223 12.91 3.62 34.21
N LYS A 224 12.33 3.84 33.03
CA LYS A 224 11.83 2.75 32.17
C LYS A 224 13.01 2.08 31.45
N GLN A 225 13.16 0.77 31.65
CA GLN A 225 14.20 -0.03 30.99
C GLN A 225 14.11 0.01 29.45
N LYS A 226 12.89 0.07 28.91
CA LYS A 226 12.63 0.16 27.47
C LYS A 226 13.25 1.41 26.82
N GLU A 227 13.17 2.56 27.48
CA GLU A 227 13.78 3.81 27.00
C GLU A 227 15.29 3.64 26.87
N VAL A 228 15.95 3.17 27.94
CA VAL A 228 17.41 2.97 27.93
C VAL A 228 17.85 1.97 26.87
N HIS A 229 17.09 0.89 26.67
CA HIS A 229 17.32 -0.06 25.58
C HIS A 229 17.26 0.61 24.19
N ALA A 230 16.22 1.41 23.95
CA ALA A 230 16.02 2.11 22.68
C ALA A 230 17.12 3.17 22.40
N TYR A 231 17.56 3.91 23.42
CA TYR A 231 18.67 4.86 23.32
C TYR A 231 20.01 4.15 23.08
N THR A 232 20.23 2.98 23.69
CA THR A 232 21.47 2.22 23.54
C THR A 232 21.64 1.74 22.10
N ILE A 233 20.58 1.25 21.47
CA ILE A 233 20.59 0.87 20.05
C ILE A 233 20.97 2.06 19.17
N TYR A 234 20.40 3.24 19.45
CA TYR A 234 20.73 4.46 18.71
C TYR A 234 22.20 4.87 18.89
N ALA A 235 22.71 4.85 20.12
CA ALA A 235 24.10 5.19 20.39
C ALA A 235 25.07 4.20 19.73
N HIS A 236 24.74 2.90 19.76
CA HIS A 236 25.52 1.87 19.07
C HIS A 236 25.54 2.09 17.55
N TYR A 237 24.38 2.39 16.96
CA TYR A 237 24.30 2.71 15.53
C TYR A 237 25.15 3.93 15.16
N LEU A 238 25.15 4.99 15.99
CA LEU A 238 26.01 6.15 15.76
C LEU A 238 27.49 5.81 15.86
N ALA A 239 27.89 4.94 16.80
CA ALA A 239 29.28 4.49 16.92
C ALA A 239 29.73 3.75 15.64
N LEU A 240 28.89 2.87 15.10
CA LEU A 240 29.15 2.15 13.85
C LEU A 240 29.27 3.05 12.60
N LEU A 241 28.80 4.29 12.66
CA LEU A 241 28.93 5.25 11.55
C LEU A 241 30.20 6.10 11.62
N ILE A 242 30.86 6.12 12.78
CA ILE A 242 32.04 6.96 13.05
C ILE A 242 33.33 6.14 12.88
N ASP A 243 33.26 4.81 13.09
CA ASP A 243 34.31 3.83 12.77
C ASP A 243 34.36 3.52 11.27
#